data_AF-F2ED37-F1
#
_entry.id   AF-F2ED37-F1
#
_cell.length_a   1.000
_cell.length_b   1.000
_cell.length_c   1.000
_cell.angle_alpha   90.00
_cell.angle_beta   90.00
_cell.angle_gamma   90.00
#
_symmetry.space_group_name_H-M   'P 1'
#
loop_
_entity.id
_entity.type
_entity.pdbx_description
1 polymer ?
#
loop_
_entity_poly.entity_id
_entity_poly.type
_entity_poly.pdbx_seq_one_letter_code
_entity_poly.pdbx_strand_id
1 'polypeptide(L)'
;STLPDQMMDNNSSRYQKAVASKFPLFISQDGTNGDVKNKALSYTQIRYMQHVDLEPVHTERPGEHIAYYKIANHYKWALDELFIKHDFRRVIILEDDMEIAPDFFDYFEAAAKLLDTDKSIMAVSSWNDNGQKQFVYDPKALYRSDFFPGLGWMLTKPTWMELSPKWPKAYWDDWVRLKEVRRDRQFIRPEVCRTYNFGEHGSSMGQFFDQYLKPIKLNDAHIDWTSEDLSYLTEDNFLIKFGKDVASATPVHGFDELLKAHNLDVERIQYDDQGDFERVARQFGVFEEWKDGVPRAAYKGVVVFRYKSSRRRIYLVGPDSLRQLGV
;
A
#
# COMPACT_ATOMS: atom_id res chain seq x y z
N SER A 1 -18.55 -11.82 -0.76
CA SER A 1 -17.85 -12.68 -1.73
C SER A 1 -16.44 -12.90 -1.21
N THR A 2 -15.85 -14.08 -1.39
CA THR A 2 -14.43 -14.26 -1.05
C THR A 2 -13.55 -13.65 -2.15
N LEU A 3 -12.30 -13.32 -1.86
CA LEU A 3 -11.35 -12.80 -2.86
C LEU A 3 -11.23 -13.72 -4.11
N PRO A 4 -11.16 -15.07 -3.97
CA PRO A 4 -11.30 -15.98 -5.11
C PRO A 4 -12.59 -15.79 -5.92
N ASP A 5 -13.73 -15.56 -5.27
CA ASP A 5 -14.99 -15.34 -5.98
C ASP A 5 -14.93 -14.05 -6.80
N GLN A 6 -14.35 -12.97 -6.28
CA GLN A 6 -14.20 -11.70 -6.99
C GLN A 6 -13.26 -11.81 -8.21
N MET A 7 -12.18 -12.59 -8.09
CA MET A 7 -11.30 -12.89 -9.23
C MET A 7 -12.01 -13.72 -10.31
N MET A 8 -13.10 -14.43 -9.95
CA MET A 8 -13.86 -15.30 -10.83
C MET A 8 -15.18 -14.70 -11.34
N ASP A 9 -15.68 -13.61 -10.75
CA ASP A 9 -16.98 -12.99 -11.10
C ASP A 9 -16.88 -11.84 -12.11
N ASN A 10 -15.69 -11.26 -12.33
CA ASN A 10 -15.55 -10.11 -13.23
C ASN A 10 -15.47 -10.50 -14.73
N ASN A 11 -16.57 -10.18 -15.43
CA ASN A 11 -16.84 -10.09 -16.87
C ASN A 11 -15.93 -10.79 -17.92
N SER A 12 -16.57 -11.72 -18.65
CA SER A 12 -16.14 -12.46 -19.84
C SER A 12 -15.13 -13.59 -19.61
N SER A 13 -15.54 -14.82 -19.96
CA SER A 13 -14.73 -16.06 -19.87
C SER A 13 -13.34 -15.94 -20.53
N ARG A 14 -13.16 -15.00 -21.48
CA ARG A 14 -11.90 -14.76 -22.18
C ARG A 14 -10.92 -13.91 -21.35
N TYR A 15 -11.40 -12.87 -20.68
CA TYR A 15 -10.58 -12.04 -19.79
C TYR A 15 -10.10 -12.87 -18.59
N GLN A 16 -10.99 -13.66 -17.99
CA GLN A 16 -10.66 -14.57 -16.89
C GLN A 16 -9.58 -15.58 -17.27
N LYS A 17 -9.66 -16.19 -18.45
CA LYS A 17 -8.62 -17.11 -18.96
C LYS A 17 -7.28 -16.39 -19.20
N ALA A 18 -7.32 -15.15 -19.69
CA ALA A 18 -6.10 -14.36 -19.91
C ALA A 18 -5.43 -13.96 -18.58
N VAL A 19 -6.20 -13.48 -17.60
CA VAL A 19 -5.71 -13.16 -16.26
C VAL A 19 -5.16 -14.41 -15.59
N ALA A 20 -5.91 -15.52 -15.55
CA ALA A 20 -5.46 -16.77 -14.93
C ALA A 20 -4.18 -17.35 -15.56
N SER A 21 -3.94 -17.07 -16.86
CA SER A 21 -2.69 -17.48 -17.53
C SER A 21 -1.48 -16.61 -17.15
N LYS A 22 -1.69 -15.32 -16.85
CA LYS A 22 -0.64 -14.37 -16.47
C LYS A 22 -0.40 -14.31 -14.95
N PHE A 23 -1.45 -14.54 -14.17
CA PHE A 23 -1.50 -14.41 -12.71
C PHE A 23 -1.92 -15.76 -12.10
N PRO A 24 -1.00 -16.73 -11.99
CA PRO A 24 -1.30 -17.97 -11.28
C PRO A 24 -1.61 -17.67 -9.81
N LEU A 25 -2.75 -18.15 -9.34
CA LEU A 25 -3.25 -17.86 -8.00
C LEU A 25 -2.84 -18.94 -6.99
N PHE A 26 -2.38 -18.48 -5.83
CA PHE A 26 -2.03 -19.33 -4.70
C PHE A 26 -2.83 -18.91 -3.47
N ILE A 27 -3.37 -19.88 -2.74
CA ILE A 27 -3.86 -19.67 -1.37
C ILE A 27 -2.87 -20.33 -0.43
N SER A 28 -2.23 -19.52 0.40
CA SER A 28 -1.40 -19.96 1.50
C SER A 28 -2.17 -19.90 2.80
N GLN A 29 -2.48 -21.05 3.37
CA GLN A 29 -3.15 -21.12 4.67
C GLN A 29 -2.12 -21.38 5.77
N ASP A 30 -2.18 -20.60 6.86
CA ASP A 30 -1.52 -20.94 8.12
C ASP A 30 -2.43 -21.80 9.01
N GLY A 31 -1.82 -22.76 9.71
CA GLY A 31 -2.51 -23.63 10.65
C GLY A 31 -3.38 -24.71 10.00
N THR A 32 -4.28 -25.29 10.79
CA THR A 32 -4.96 -26.56 10.46
C THR A 32 -6.48 -26.46 10.34
N ASN A 33 -7.04 -25.25 10.21
CA ASN A 33 -8.48 -25.07 10.10
C ASN A 33 -9.02 -25.80 8.85
N GLY A 34 -9.87 -26.82 9.07
CA GLY A 34 -10.41 -27.67 8.01
C GLY A 34 -11.37 -26.93 7.07
N ASP A 35 -12.16 -25.98 7.58
CA ASP A 35 -13.15 -25.25 6.79
C ASP A 35 -12.46 -24.31 5.79
N VAL A 36 -11.40 -23.62 6.23
CA VAL A 36 -10.57 -22.78 5.34
C VAL A 36 -9.93 -23.63 4.24
N LYS A 37 -9.38 -24.80 4.61
CA LYS A 37 -8.78 -25.74 3.65
C LYS A 37 -9.81 -26.23 2.63
N ASN A 38 -10.98 -26.65 3.10
CA ASN A 38 -12.06 -27.14 2.24
C ASN A 38 -12.54 -26.04 1.28
N LYS A 39 -12.67 -24.79 1.77
CA LYS A 39 -13.04 -23.65 0.93
C LYS A 39 -11.97 -23.36 -0.11
N ALA A 40 -10.69 -23.33 0.26
CA ALA A 40 -9.59 -23.11 -0.68
C ALA A 40 -9.54 -24.18 -1.78
N LEU A 41 -9.70 -25.46 -1.41
CA LEU A 41 -9.70 -26.59 -2.34
C LEU A 41 -10.97 -26.66 -3.22
N SER A 42 -12.04 -25.93 -2.89
CA SER A 42 -13.22 -25.83 -3.75
C SER A 42 -12.97 -25.06 -5.05
N TYR A 43 -11.89 -24.27 -5.12
CA TYR A 43 -11.49 -23.51 -6.30
C TYR A 43 -10.56 -24.30 -7.21
N THR A 44 -11.03 -24.67 -8.41
CA THR A 44 -10.27 -25.51 -9.36
C THR A 44 -9.08 -24.80 -10.02
N GLN A 45 -9.05 -23.47 -10.00
CA GLN A 45 -8.04 -22.65 -10.68
C GLN A 45 -6.97 -22.10 -9.73
N ILE A 46 -7.04 -22.47 -8.44
CA ILE A 46 -6.14 -21.98 -7.40
C ILE A 46 -5.23 -23.11 -6.93
N ARG A 47 -3.96 -22.79 -6.67
CA ARG A 47 -3.01 -23.69 -6.03
C ARG A 47 -3.05 -23.49 -4.53
N TYR A 48 -3.36 -24.54 -3.80
CA TYR A 48 -3.38 -24.51 -2.34
C TYR A 48 -2.01 -24.88 -1.76
N MET A 49 -1.53 -24.12 -0.79
CA MET A 49 -0.35 -24.40 0.01
C MET A 49 -0.67 -24.20 1.49
N GLN A 50 -0.06 -25.02 2.36
CA GLN A 50 -0.38 -25.04 3.78
C GLN A 50 0.91 -24.95 4.61
N HIS A 51 0.96 -23.96 5.48
CA HIS A 51 1.97 -23.80 6.50
C HIS A 51 1.44 -24.35 7.82
N VAL A 52 2.18 -25.28 8.44
CA VAL A 52 1.84 -25.82 9.76
C VAL A 52 3.10 -25.75 10.61
N ASP A 53 3.13 -24.77 11.50
CA ASP A 53 4.15 -24.64 12.53
C ASP A 53 3.51 -24.90 13.90
N LEU A 54 3.95 -25.97 14.56
CA LEU A 54 3.47 -26.39 15.88
C LEU A 54 4.44 -26.00 17.00
N GLU A 55 5.58 -25.40 16.65
CA GLU A 55 6.57 -25.00 17.65
C GLU A 55 6.01 -23.88 18.55
N PRO A 56 6.27 -23.93 19.87
CA PRO A 56 5.89 -22.86 20.76
C PRO A 56 6.59 -21.55 20.37
N VAL A 57 5.80 -20.49 20.15
CA VAL A 57 6.31 -19.16 19.85
C VAL A 57 6.85 -18.52 21.12
N HIS A 58 8.13 -18.15 21.10
CA HIS A 58 8.78 -17.38 22.16
C HIS A 58 8.97 -15.93 21.70
N THR A 59 8.32 -15.00 22.38
CA THR A 59 8.45 -13.57 22.07
C THR A 59 9.81 -13.03 22.51
N GLU A 60 10.34 -12.06 21.77
CA GLU A 60 11.62 -11.42 22.10
C GLU A 60 11.50 -10.52 23.33
N ARG A 61 10.30 -9.96 23.58
CA ARG A 61 10.03 -9.17 24.78
C ARG A 61 8.72 -9.59 25.46
N PRO A 62 8.62 -9.42 26.80
CA PRO A 62 7.35 -9.60 27.51
C PRO A 62 6.26 -8.66 26.99
N GLY A 63 5.04 -9.16 26.83
CA GLY A 63 3.86 -8.37 26.44
C GLY A 63 3.62 -8.24 24.92
N GLU A 64 4.52 -8.75 24.08
CA GLU A 64 4.30 -8.78 22.63
C GLU A 64 3.25 -9.82 22.24
N HIS A 65 2.51 -9.56 21.16
CA HIS A 65 1.44 -10.45 20.72
C HIS A 65 1.97 -11.56 19.83
N ILE A 66 1.77 -12.82 20.27
CA ILE A 66 2.14 -14.05 19.55
C ILE A 66 1.59 -14.08 18.11
N ALA A 67 0.42 -13.47 17.86
CA ALA A 67 -0.18 -13.42 16.53
C ALA A 67 0.77 -12.80 15.49
N TYR A 68 1.48 -11.71 15.82
CA TYR A 68 2.41 -11.06 14.88
C TYR A 68 3.64 -11.90 14.57
N TYR A 69 4.04 -12.79 15.49
CA TYR A 69 5.11 -13.75 15.25
C TYR A 69 4.69 -14.82 14.24
N LYS A 70 3.48 -15.37 14.41
CA LYS A 70 2.91 -16.34 13.48
C LYS A 70 2.71 -15.74 12.09
N ILE A 71 2.19 -14.52 12.02
CA ILE A 71 2.04 -13.78 10.76
C ILE A 71 3.39 -13.62 10.06
N ALA A 72 4.42 -13.12 10.76
CA ALA A 72 5.74 -12.93 10.16
C ALA A 72 6.34 -14.26 9.67
N ASN A 73 6.20 -15.35 10.43
CA ASN A 73 6.67 -16.67 10.02
C ASN A 73 5.93 -17.19 8.78
N HIS A 74 4.60 -17.06 8.75
CA HIS A 74 3.78 -17.48 7.61
C HIS A 74 4.10 -16.70 6.35
N TYR A 75 4.25 -15.38 6.44
CA TYR A 75 4.71 -14.54 5.32
C TYR A 75 6.06 -15.01 4.78
N LYS A 76 7.02 -15.29 5.67
CA LYS A 76 8.34 -15.78 5.27
C LYS A 76 8.25 -17.10 4.52
N TRP A 77 7.57 -18.08 5.10
CA TRP A 77 7.40 -19.40 4.49
C TRP A 77 6.73 -19.28 3.13
N ALA A 78 5.63 -18.54 3.05
CA ALA A 78 4.86 -18.39 1.83
C ALA A 78 5.68 -17.73 0.71
N LEU A 79 6.42 -16.68 1.03
CA LEU A 79 7.25 -15.97 0.05
C LEU A 79 8.47 -16.80 -0.36
N ASP A 80 9.06 -17.60 0.54
CA ASP A 80 10.10 -18.57 0.17
C ASP A 80 9.56 -19.66 -0.77
N GLU A 81 8.36 -20.21 -0.53
CA GLU A 81 7.73 -21.15 -1.48
C GLU A 81 7.60 -20.50 -2.87
N LEU A 82 7.07 -19.28 -2.94
CA LEU A 82 6.77 -18.62 -4.21
C LEU A 82 8.04 -18.17 -4.96
N PHE A 83 9.00 -17.55 -4.28
CA PHE A 83 10.21 -17.02 -4.91
C PHE A 83 11.31 -18.05 -5.09
N ILE A 84 11.47 -19.00 -4.17
CA ILE A 84 12.58 -19.97 -4.21
C ILE A 84 12.14 -21.26 -4.90
N LYS A 85 11.03 -21.87 -4.47
CA LYS A 85 10.60 -23.17 -5.03
C LYS A 85 9.86 -23.03 -6.35
N HIS A 86 8.96 -22.05 -6.46
CA HIS A 86 8.21 -21.80 -7.70
C HIS A 86 8.92 -20.86 -8.68
N ASP A 87 10.03 -20.24 -8.27
CA ASP A 87 10.86 -19.36 -9.09
C ASP A 87 10.09 -18.20 -9.75
N PHE A 88 9.07 -17.67 -9.07
CA PHE A 88 8.36 -16.50 -9.58
C PHE A 88 9.26 -15.27 -9.57
N ARG A 89 9.22 -14.49 -10.66
CA ARG A 89 9.99 -13.24 -10.76
C ARG A 89 9.41 -12.13 -9.87
N ARG A 90 8.09 -12.10 -9.75
CA ARG A 90 7.31 -11.13 -8.96
C ARG A 90 6.15 -11.84 -8.30
N VAL A 91 5.76 -11.38 -7.12
CA VAL A 91 4.60 -11.89 -6.39
C VAL A 91 3.76 -10.68 -5.97
N ILE A 92 2.44 -10.77 -6.17
CA ILE A 92 1.45 -9.86 -5.60
C ILE A 92 0.87 -10.56 -4.36
N ILE A 93 0.89 -9.88 -3.22
CA ILE A 93 0.45 -10.39 -1.93
C ILE A 93 -0.87 -9.71 -1.55
N LEU A 94 -1.86 -10.51 -1.18
CA LEU A 94 -3.16 -10.09 -0.65
C LEU A 94 -3.43 -10.86 0.65
N GLU A 95 -4.01 -10.18 1.63
CA GLU A 95 -4.57 -10.82 2.82
C GLU A 95 -6.00 -11.30 2.52
N ASP A 96 -6.54 -12.20 3.34
CA ASP A 96 -7.83 -12.86 3.08
C ASP A 96 -9.05 -11.97 3.33
N ASP A 97 -8.84 -10.84 4.01
CA ASP A 97 -9.84 -9.84 4.36
C ASP A 97 -9.90 -8.66 3.37
N MET A 98 -9.49 -8.90 2.12
CA MET A 98 -9.42 -7.89 1.07
C MET A 98 -10.39 -8.13 -0.09
N GLU A 99 -10.95 -7.03 -0.58
CA GLU A 99 -11.64 -6.93 -1.88
C GLU A 99 -10.76 -6.18 -2.88
N ILE A 100 -10.82 -6.55 -4.17
CA ILE A 100 -10.00 -5.94 -5.24
C ILE A 100 -10.84 -5.11 -6.23
N ALA A 101 -10.24 -4.04 -6.74
CA ALA A 101 -10.84 -3.18 -7.75
C ALA A 101 -10.88 -3.85 -9.15
N PRO A 102 -11.75 -3.39 -10.07
CA PRO A 102 -11.84 -3.94 -11.42
C PRO A 102 -10.55 -3.85 -12.24
N ASP A 103 -9.70 -2.85 -11.97
CA ASP A 103 -8.42 -2.59 -12.66
C ASP A 103 -7.21 -3.15 -11.90
N PHE A 104 -7.41 -3.98 -10.86
CA PHE A 104 -6.32 -4.42 -9.96
C PHE A 104 -5.15 -5.07 -10.68
N PHE A 105 -5.41 -6.03 -11.58
CA PHE A 105 -4.36 -6.74 -12.31
C PHE A 105 -3.70 -5.84 -13.36
N ASP A 106 -4.47 -5.01 -14.07
CA ASP A 106 -3.95 -4.07 -15.05
C ASP A 106 -3.04 -3.02 -14.40
N TYR A 107 -3.39 -2.56 -13.20
CA TYR A 107 -2.57 -1.65 -12.38
C TYR A 107 -1.20 -2.28 -12.08
N PHE A 108 -1.18 -3.53 -11.58
CA PHE A 108 0.08 -4.20 -11.27
C PHE A 108 0.87 -4.57 -12.53
N GLU A 109 0.22 -4.94 -13.64
CA GLU A 109 0.89 -5.20 -14.91
C GLU A 109 1.61 -3.94 -15.42
N ALA A 110 0.95 -2.78 -15.38
CA ALA A 110 1.55 -1.52 -15.79
C ALA A 110 2.71 -1.08 -14.87
N ALA A 111 2.54 -1.23 -13.55
CA ALA A 111 3.56 -0.88 -12.57
C ALA A 111 4.75 -1.85 -12.55
N ALA A 112 4.60 -3.09 -13.04
CA ALA A 112 5.67 -4.10 -13.05
C ALA A 112 6.91 -3.64 -13.83
N LYS A 113 6.71 -2.89 -14.92
CA LYS A 113 7.83 -2.34 -15.71
C LYS A 113 8.68 -1.39 -14.88
N LEU A 114 8.05 -0.46 -14.15
CA LEU A 114 8.75 0.47 -13.26
C LEU A 114 9.53 -0.29 -12.18
N LEU A 115 8.86 -1.25 -11.52
CA LEU A 115 9.45 -2.05 -10.44
C LEU A 115 10.67 -2.86 -10.91
N ASP A 116 10.70 -3.32 -12.16
CA ASP A 116 11.85 -4.02 -12.72
C ASP A 116 13.05 -3.09 -13.01
N THR A 117 12.77 -1.91 -13.57
CA THR A 117 13.79 -1.04 -14.15
C THR A 117 14.32 0.01 -13.19
N ASP A 118 13.49 0.51 -12.27
CA ASP A 118 13.85 1.57 -11.33
C ASP A 118 14.17 0.95 -9.96
N LYS A 119 15.46 0.86 -9.63
CA LYS A 119 15.94 0.25 -8.37
C LYS A 119 15.68 1.11 -7.13
N SER A 120 15.27 2.35 -7.31
CA SER A 120 14.79 3.19 -6.22
C SER A 120 13.37 2.79 -5.78
N ILE A 121 12.67 1.92 -6.51
CA ILE A 121 11.36 1.37 -6.11
C ILE A 121 11.56 0.00 -5.47
N MET A 122 11.06 -0.15 -4.23
CA MET A 122 11.14 -1.43 -3.50
C MET A 122 9.92 -2.32 -3.75
N ALA A 123 8.72 -1.74 -3.76
CA ALA A 123 7.46 -2.44 -4.01
C ALA A 123 6.39 -1.49 -4.58
N VAL A 124 5.35 -2.07 -5.16
CA VAL A 124 4.13 -1.36 -5.60
C VAL A 124 3.01 -1.78 -4.67
N SER A 125 2.25 -0.85 -4.11
CA SER A 125 1.08 -1.12 -3.27
C SER A 125 -0.19 -0.64 -3.98
N SER A 126 -1.31 -1.33 -3.76
CA SER A 126 -2.65 -0.91 -4.17
C SER A 126 -3.32 0.02 -3.14
N TRP A 127 -2.64 0.38 -2.06
CA TRP A 127 -3.22 1.07 -0.92
C TRP A 127 -2.74 2.51 -0.79
N ASN A 128 -3.66 3.40 -0.44
CA ASN A 128 -3.39 4.75 0.03
C ASN A 128 -3.91 4.85 1.47
N ASP A 129 -3.02 5.08 2.43
CA ASP A 129 -3.39 5.26 3.84
C ASP A 129 -4.42 6.39 4.01
N ASN A 130 -4.31 7.46 3.21
CA ASN A 130 -5.28 8.56 3.18
C ASN A 130 -6.27 8.41 2.01
N GLY A 131 -6.68 7.18 1.72
CA GLY A 131 -7.54 6.79 0.60
C GLY A 131 -9.04 6.95 0.85
N GLN A 132 -9.45 7.62 1.93
CA GLN A 132 -10.85 7.79 2.29
C GLN A 132 -11.59 8.62 1.23
N LYS A 133 -12.91 8.38 1.06
CA LYS A 133 -13.72 9.00 -0.01
C LYS A 133 -13.54 10.52 -0.10
N GLN A 134 -13.44 11.22 1.03
CA GLN A 134 -13.26 12.67 1.10
C GLN A 134 -11.85 13.16 0.69
N PHE A 135 -10.87 12.27 0.60
CA PHE A 135 -9.45 12.59 0.39
C PHE A 135 -8.89 12.15 -0.96
N VAL A 136 -9.74 11.62 -1.85
CA VAL A 136 -9.34 11.13 -3.17
C VAL A 136 -10.26 11.66 -4.26
N TYR A 137 -9.76 11.76 -5.49
CA TYR A 137 -10.54 12.25 -6.63
C TYR A 137 -10.19 11.54 -7.93
N ASP A 138 -8.91 11.51 -8.31
CA ASP A 138 -8.46 11.02 -9.60
C ASP A 138 -8.02 9.55 -9.51
N PRO A 139 -8.74 8.61 -10.12
CA PRO A 139 -8.37 7.20 -10.06
C PRO A 139 -7.05 6.93 -10.82
N LYS A 140 -6.64 7.75 -11.79
CA LYS A 140 -5.41 7.55 -12.58
C LYS A 140 -4.14 8.04 -11.88
N ALA A 141 -4.28 8.92 -10.89
CA ALA A 141 -3.14 9.50 -10.20
C ALA A 141 -2.40 8.44 -9.35
N LEU A 142 -1.09 8.32 -9.56
CA LEU A 142 -0.17 7.51 -8.78
C LEU A 142 0.91 8.40 -8.17
N TYR A 143 1.50 7.93 -7.08
CA TYR A 143 2.51 8.66 -6.33
C TYR A 143 3.63 7.72 -5.90
N ARG A 144 4.83 8.27 -5.71
CA ARG A 144 5.87 7.63 -4.90
C ARG A 144 5.62 7.95 -3.43
N SER A 145 6.05 7.08 -2.53
CA SER A 145 6.00 7.28 -1.08
C SER A 145 7.21 6.65 -0.40
N ASP A 146 7.71 7.28 0.66
CA ASP A 146 8.74 6.72 1.54
C ASP A 146 8.14 5.77 2.59
N PHE A 147 6.82 5.80 2.77
CA PHE A 147 6.09 4.94 3.70
C PHE A 147 5.63 3.67 2.98
N PHE A 148 5.91 2.51 3.56
CA PHE A 148 5.42 1.23 3.03
C PHE A 148 3.96 1.00 3.44
N PRO A 149 2.99 1.01 2.50
CA PRO A 149 1.57 0.88 2.85
C PRO A 149 1.14 -0.58 3.05
N GLY A 150 1.77 -1.53 2.36
CA GLY A 150 1.33 -2.93 2.34
C GLY A 150 -0.01 -3.10 1.61
N LEU A 151 -0.94 -3.83 2.23
CA LEU A 151 -2.37 -3.96 1.87
C LEU A 151 -2.67 -4.15 0.37
N GLY A 152 -2.19 -5.27 -0.18
CA GLY A 152 -2.17 -5.52 -1.63
C GLY A 152 -0.90 -4.93 -2.23
N TRP A 153 0.15 -5.74 -2.38
CA TRP A 153 1.44 -5.21 -2.80
C TRP A 153 2.27 -6.21 -3.59
N MET A 154 3.10 -5.71 -4.50
CA MET A 154 3.94 -6.49 -5.40
C MET A 154 5.41 -6.27 -5.11
N LEU A 155 6.14 -7.39 -5.00
CA LEU A 155 7.58 -7.45 -4.76
C LEU A 155 8.29 -8.24 -5.85
N THR A 156 9.59 -8.00 -6.04
CA THR A 156 10.44 -8.78 -6.95
C THR A 156 11.29 -9.82 -6.23
N LYS A 157 11.68 -10.88 -6.93
CA LYS A 157 12.58 -11.92 -6.42
C LYS A 157 13.90 -11.36 -5.89
N PRO A 158 14.63 -10.46 -6.59
CA PRO A 158 15.85 -9.86 -6.04
C PRO A 158 15.63 -9.15 -4.70
N THR A 159 14.54 -8.40 -4.55
CA THR A 159 14.21 -7.76 -3.27
C THR A 159 13.91 -8.81 -2.20
N TRP A 160 13.16 -9.87 -2.52
CA TRP A 160 12.91 -10.94 -1.56
C TRP A 160 14.20 -11.64 -1.10
N MET A 161 15.12 -11.93 -2.02
CA MET A 161 16.40 -12.55 -1.68
C MET A 161 17.28 -11.65 -0.79
N GLU A 162 17.09 -10.33 -0.83
CA GLU A 162 17.73 -9.39 0.10
C GLU A 162 17.08 -9.43 1.51
N LEU A 163 15.75 -9.54 1.57
CA LEU A 163 14.97 -9.47 2.82
C LEU A 163 14.90 -10.79 3.57
N SER A 164 14.67 -11.91 2.87
CA SER A 164 14.42 -13.24 3.47
C SER A 164 15.48 -13.67 4.51
N PRO A 165 16.80 -13.48 4.28
CA PRO A 165 17.82 -13.86 5.26
C PRO A 165 17.79 -13.04 6.56
N LYS A 166 17.12 -11.88 6.55
CA LYS A 166 17.04 -10.93 7.68
C LYS A 166 15.61 -10.75 8.18
N TRP A 167 14.69 -11.56 7.69
CA TRP A 167 13.27 -11.43 7.98
C TRP A 167 13.04 -11.45 9.49
N PRO A 168 12.23 -10.52 10.02
CA PRO A 168 12.06 -10.38 11.46
C PRO A 168 11.18 -11.51 12.01
N LYS A 169 11.27 -11.75 13.31
CA LYS A 169 10.41 -12.75 13.97
C LYS A 169 8.96 -12.31 14.09
N ALA A 170 8.69 -11.00 14.09
CA ALA A 170 7.37 -10.40 14.22
C ALA A 170 7.34 -9.00 13.59
N TYR A 171 6.13 -8.40 13.50
CA TYR A 171 5.93 -7.01 13.06
C TYR A 171 6.63 -6.69 11.72
N TRP A 172 6.45 -7.60 10.75
CA TRP A 172 7.21 -7.60 9.51
C TRP A 172 7.02 -6.33 8.68
N ASP A 173 5.82 -5.74 8.71
CA ASP A 173 5.47 -4.55 7.97
C ASP A 173 6.14 -3.30 8.57
N ASP A 174 6.13 -3.16 9.89
CA ASP A 174 6.90 -2.13 10.60
C ASP A 174 8.41 -2.30 10.39
N TRP A 175 8.92 -3.53 10.35
CA TRP A 175 10.32 -3.79 10.01
C TRP A 175 10.67 -3.35 8.59
N VAL A 176 9.82 -3.61 7.59
CA VAL A 176 10.03 -3.12 6.21
C VAL A 176 10.09 -1.58 6.16
N ARG A 177 9.36 -0.88 7.04
CA ARG A 177 9.35 0.60 7.11
C ARG A 177 10.65 1.20 7.64
N LEU A 178 11.45 0.43 8.38
CA LEU A 178 12.72 0.89 8.95
C LEU A 178 13.69 1.33 7.86
N LYS A 179 14.37 2.46 8.08
CA LYS A 179 15.30 3.09 7.14
C LYS A 179 16.41 2.14 6.70
N GLU A 180 16.95 1.34 7.61
CA GLU A 180 18.00 0.36 7.33
C GLU A 180 17.54 -0.80 6.44
N VAL A 181 16.22 -1.07 6.40
CA VAL A 181 15.61 -2.11 5.57
C VAL A 181 15.22 -1.55 4.21
N ARG A 182 14.44 -0.46 4.17
CA ARG A 182 14.01 0.15 2.90
C ARG A 182 15.16 0.82 2.14
N ARG A 183 16.22 1.29 2.83
CA ARG A 183 17.44 1.87 2.23
C ARG A 183 17.15 3.00 1.26
N ASP A 184 16.34 3.96 1.69
CA ASP A 184 15.86 5.11 0.92
C ASP A 184 15.10 4.78 -0.38
N ARG A 185 14.81 3.48 -0.64
CA ARG A 185 13.86 3.08 -1.67
C ARG A 185 12.43 3.45 -1.28
N GLN A 186 11.61 3.60 -2.30
CA GLN A 186 10.27 4.12 -2.24
C GLN A 186 9.25 3.11 -2.75
N PHE A 187 7.99 3.43 -2.55
CA PHE A 187 6.85 2.61 -2.92
C PHE A 187 5.98 3.36 -3.91
N ILE A 188 5.45 2.67 -4.91
CA ILE A 188 4.37 3.25 -5.73
C ILE A 188 3.05 2.97 -5.04
N ARG A 189 2.19 3.99 -4.94
CA ARG A 189 0.85 3.88 -4.39
C ARG A 189 -0.14 4.70 -5.21
N PRO A 190 -1.42 4.32 -5.28
CA PRO A 190 -2.42 5.09 -5.99
C PRO A 190 -3.00 6.27 -5.19
N GLU A 191 -3.74 7.16 -5.85
CA GLU A 191 -4.64 8.09 -5.15
C GLU A 191 -5.86 7.36 -4.58
N VAL A 192 -6.56 6.58 -5.42
CA VAL A 192 -7.74 5.77 -5.05
C VAL A 192 -7.30 4.32 -4.83
N CYS A 193 -7.66 3.67 -3.74
CA CYS A 193 -7.19 2.31 -3.46
C CYS A 193 -7.69 1.28 -4.48
N ARG A 194 -6.86 0.27 -4.80
CA ARG A 194 -7.25 -0.90 -5.61
C ARG A 194 -7.58 -2.12 -4.77
N THR A 195 -7.47 -1.97 -3.46
CA THR A 195 -7.91 -2.91 -2.45
C THR A 195 -8.78 -2.21 -1.43
N TYR A 196 -9.72 -2.95 -0.85
CA TYR A 196 -10.50 -2.54 0.31
C TYR A 196 -10.37 -3.62 1.38
N ASN A 197 -10.05 -3.22 2.62
CA ASN A 197 -9.98 -4.15 3.73
C ASN A 197 -11.33 -4.16 4.45
N PHE A 198 -11.97 -5.33 4.53
CA PHE A 198 -13.24 -5.55 5.22
C PHE A 198 -13.07 -6.25 6.57
N GLY A 199 -11.84 -6.50 7.00
CA GLY A 199 -11.48 -7.20 8.24
C GLY A 199 -11.69 -6.35 9.49
N GLU A 200 -12.93 -6.24 9.95
CA GLU A 200 -13.27 -5.55 11.22
C GLU A 200 -12.68 -6.28 12.45
N HIS A 201 -12.56 -7.61 12.37
CA HIS A 201 -11.99 -8.44 13.41
C HIS A 201 -10.73 -9.14 12.91
N GLY A 202 -9.59 -8.81 13.52
CA GLY A 202 -8.29 -9.38 13.16
C GLY A 202 -7.31 -9.33 14.33
N SER A 203 -6.04 -9.64 14.05
CA SER A 203 -4.97 -9.71 15.06
C SER A 203 -4.72 -8.38 15.80
N SER A 204 -5.13 -7.26 15.22
CA SER A 204 -5.05 -5.91 15.80
C SER A 204 -6.29 -5.51 16.61
N MET A 205 -7.26 -6.41 16.81
CA MET A 205 -8.52 -6.12 17.52
C MET A 205 -9.33 -4.96 16.90
N GLY A 206 -9.22 -4.75 15.58
CA GLY A 206 -9.95 -3.70 14.86
C GLY A 206 -9.40 -2.29 15.09
N GLN A 207 -8.18 -2.16 15.63
CA GLN A 207 -7.52 -0.86 15.79
C GLN A 207 -7.51 -0.11 14.45
N PHE A 208 -7.93 1.16 14.47
CA PHE A 208 -8.04 2.04 13.30
C PHE A 208 -9.08 1.67 12.24
N PHE A 209 -9.81 0.55 12.38
CA PHE A 209 -10.75 0.10 11.34
C PHE A 209 -11.85 1.13 11.08
N ASP A 210 -12.64 1.48 12.10
CA ASP A 210 -13.77 2.41 11.93
C ASP A 210 -13.34 3.82 11.50
N GLN A 211 -12.23 4.31 12.06
CA GLN A 211 -11.77 5.67 11.80
C GLN A 211 -11.11 5.80 10.42
N TYR A 212 -10.28 4.83 10.03
CA TYR A 212 -9.38 4.99 8.89
C TYR A 212 -9.57 3.97 7.78
N LEU A 213 -9.83 2.68 8.06
CA LEU A 213 -9.91 1.64 7.02
C LEU A 213 -11.30 1.54 6.38
N LYS A 214 -12.35 1.51 7.19
CA LYS A 214 -13.75 1.44 6.75
C LYS A 214 -14.16 2.53 5.75
N PRO A 215 -13.74 3.81 5.89
CA PRO A 215 -14.08 4.87 4.93
C PRO A 215 -13.24 4.90 3.65
N ILE A 216 -12.28 3.99 3.46
CA ILE A 216 -11.46 3.89 2.25
C ILE A 216 -12.33 3.72 1.01
N LYS A 217 -11.98 4.45 -0.05
CA LYS A 217 -12.62 4.30 -1.36
C LYS A 217 -11.91 3.21 -2.17
N LEU A 218 -12.63 2.12 -2.43
CA LEU A 218 -12.26 1.19 -3.49
C LEU A 218 -12.52 1.84 -4.85
N ASN A 219 -11.56 1.74 -5.77
CA ASN A 219 -11.75 2.16 -7.14
C ASN A 219 -12.82 1.29 -7.84
N ASP A 220 -13.78 1.96 -8.49
CA ASP A 220 -14.88 1.35 -9.23
C ASP A 220 -14.77 1.60 -10.75
N ALA A 221 -13.75 2.35 -11.19
CA ALA A 221 -13.49 2.65 -12.60
C ALA A 221 -12.47 1.70 -13.21
N HIS A 222 -12.76 1.16 -14.40
CA HIS A 222 -11.75 0.44 -15.18
C HIS A 222 -10.83 1.43 -15.90
N ILE A 223 -9.52 1.33 -15.68
CA ILE A 223 -8.50 2.20 -16.28
C ILE A 223 -7.71 1.41 -17.29
N ASP A 224 -7.61 1.92 -18.52
CA ASP A 224 -6.68 1.37 -19.52
C ASP A 224 -5.26 1.87 -19.25
N TRP A 225 -4.57 1.21 -18.33
CA TRP A 225 -3.20 1.54 -17.95
C TRP A 225 -2.19 1.41 -19.10
N THR A 226 -2.52 0.70 -20.18
CA THR A 226 -1.65 0.60 -21.35
C THR A 226 -1.59 1.91 -22.14
N SER A 227 -2.59 2.78 -21.96
CA SER A 227 -2.68 4.11 -22.57
C SER A 227 -2.09 5.23 -21.70
N GLU A 228 -1.82 4.94 -20.42
CA GLU A 228 -1.30 5.93 -19.47
C GLU A 228 0.24 5.99 -19.51
N ASP A 229 0.79 7.20 -19.49
CA ASP A 229 2.24 7.37 -19.35
C ASP A 229 2.65 7.37 -17.87
N LEU A 230 3.30 6.30 -17.44
CA LEU A 230 3.83 6.16 -16.08
C LEU A 230 5.30 6.61 -15.95
N SER A 231 5.91 7.19 -16.99
CA SER A 231 7.30 7.66 -16.98
C SER A 231 7.56 8.76 -15.94
N TYR A 232 6.52 9.49 -15.53
CA TYR A 232 6.61 10.49 -14.47
C TYR A 232 6.88 9.89 -13.08
N LEU A 233 6.74 8.57 -12.91
CA LEU A 233 7.00 7.88 -11.64
C LEU A 233 8.45 7.40 -11.49
N THR A 234 9.31 7.56 -12.49
CA THR A 234 10.75 7.32 -12.29
C THR A 234 11.29 8.34 -11.29
N GLU A 235 12.33 7.96 -10.53
CA GLU A 235 12.90 8.78 -9.44
C GLU A 235 13.06 10.27 -9.80
N ASP A 236 13.83 10.56 -10.85
CA ASP A 236 14.12 11.94 -11.27
C ASP A 236 12.88 12.69 -11.75
N ASN A 237 12.05 12.04 -12.59
CA ASN A 237 10.87 12.69 -13.15
C ASN A 237 9.83 12.99 -12.06
N PHE A 238 9.65 12.07 -11.12
CA PHE A 238 8.73 12.26 -10.01
C PHE A 238 9.22 13.36 -9.09
N LEU A 239 10.51 13.37 -8.75
CA LEU A 239 11.12 14.43 -7.93
C LEU A 239 10.87 15.81 -8.56
N ILE A 240 11.17 15.97 -9.85
CA ILE A 240 11.01 17.24 -10.57
C ILE A 240 9.54 17.64 -10.66
N LYS A 241 8.66 16.71 -11.07
CA LYS A 241 7.23 16.99 -11.24
C LYS A 241 6.58 17.33 -9.90
N PHE A 242 6.78 16.49 -8.89
CA PHE A 242 6.18 16.67 -7.57
C PHE A 242 6.73 17.92 -6.87
N GLY A 243 8.03 18.21 -7.01
CA GLY A 243 8.63 19.45 -6.52
C GLY A 243 7.97 20.69 -7.13
N LYS A 244 7.77 20.72 -8.47
CA LYS A 244 7.03 21.79 -9.15
C LYS A 244 5.59 21.92 -8.64
N ASP A 245 4.90 20.79 -8.50
CA ASP A 245 3.50 20.77 -8.02
C ASP A 245 3.41 21.37 -6.60
N VAL A 246 4.34 21.02 -5.69
CA VAL A 246 4.40 21.55 -4.32
C VAL A 246 4.87 23.01 -4.28
N ALA A 247 5.80 23.41 -5.15
CA ALA A 247 6.27 24.79 -5.26
C ALA A 247 5.17 25.75 -5.73
N SER A 248 4.31 25.28 -6.65
CA SER A 248 3.21 26.06 -7.21
C SER A 248 2.00 26.21 -6.28
N ALA A 249 1.93 25.39 -5.22
CA ALA A 249 0.84 25.42 -4.26
C ALA A 249 0.87 26.72 -3.43
N THR A 250 -0.31 27.31 -3.21
CA THR A 250 -0.42 28.52 -2.39
C THR A 250 -0.15 28.18 -0.91
N PRO A 251 0.81 28.86 -0.25
CA PRO A 251 1.03 28.66 1.17
C PRO A 251 -0.15 29.21 1.99
N VAL A 252 -0.62 28.44 2.97
CA VAL A 252 -1.66 28.87 3.94
C VAL A 252 -1.23 28.50 5.36
N HIS A 253 -1.51 29.37 6.33
CA HIS A 253 -1.12 29.19 7.72
C HIS A 253 -2.20 28.45 8.50
N GLY A 254 -2.36 27.16 8.17
CA GLY A 254 -3.22 26.24 8.90
C GLY A 254 -4.66 26.14 8.38
N PHE A 255 -5.47 25.36 9.09
CA PHE A 255 -6.80 24.93 8.66
C PHE A 255 -7.80 26.09 8.49
N ASP A 256 -7.76 27.09 9.37
CA ASP A 256 -8.72 28.20 9.34
C ASP A 256 -8.56 29.10 8.12
N GLU A 257 -7.32 29.33 7.68
CA GLU A 257 -7.05 30.06 6.45
C GLU A 257 -7.48 29.26 5.22
N LEU A 258 -7.25 27.94 5.25
CA LEU A 258 -7.70 27.03 4.20
C LEU A 258 -9.24 27.06 4.06
N LEU A 259 -9.99 27.09 5.16
CA LEU A 259 -11.46 27.20 5.12
C LEU A 259 -11.93 28.50 4.44
N LYS A 260 -11.19 29.60 4.58
CA LYS A 260 -11.50 30.91 3.97
C LYS A 260 -11.09 30.98 2.51
N ALA A 261 -10.13 30.16 2.08
CA ALA A 261 -9.63 30.10 0.72
C ALA A 261 -10.57 29.33 -0.23
N HIS A 262 -11.77 29.88 -0.49
CA HIS A 262 -12.78 29.24 -1.34
C HIS A 262 -12.40 29.11 -2.82
N ASN A 263 -11.36 29.80 -3.28
CA ASN A 263 -10.97 29.90 -4.71
C ASN A 263 -9.61 29.27 -5.04
N LEU A 264 -9.02 28.50 -4.11
CA LEU A 264 -7.72 27.86 -4.34
C LEU A 264 -7.91 26.38 -4.66
N ASP A 265 -7.26 25.94 -5.74
CA ASP A 265 -7.27 24.55 -6.18
C ASP A 265 -6.14 23.72 -5.56
N VAL A 266 -5.05 24.37 -5.12
CA VAL A 266 -3.85 23.69 -4.63
C VAL A 266 -3.17 24.51 -3.54
N GLU A 267 -3.12 23.97 -2.32
CA GLU A 267 -2.54 24.63 -1.15
C GLU A 267 -1.46 23.78 -0.47
N ARG A 268 -0.56 24.46 0.23
CA ARG A 268 0.42 23.83 1.11
C ARG A 268 0.38 24.43 2.51
N ILE A 269 0.44 23.55 3.50
CA ILE A 269 0.56 23.90 4.92
C ILE A 269 1.88 23.32 5.39
N GLN A 270 2.76 24.18 5.91
CA GLN A 270 3.99 23.72 6.52
C GLN A 270 3.71 23.20 7.93
N TYR A 271 4.34 22.08 8.29
CA TYR A 271 4.44 21.62 9.67
C TYR A 271 5.90 21.63 10.12
N ASP A 272 6.13 21.89 11.40
CA ASP A 272 7.48 22.10 11.94
C ASP A 272 8.13 20.81 12.46
N ASP A 273 7.33 19.94 13.09
CA ASP A 273 7.78 18.67 13.68
C ASP A 273 6.65 17.63 13.68
N GLN A 274 6.91 16.47 14.30
CA GLN A 274 5.92 15.39 14.40
C GLN A 274 4.66 15.82 15.17
N GLY A 275 4.80 16.54 16.28
CA GLY A 275 3.64 16.95 17.09
C GLY A 275 2.78 17.99 16.38
N ASP A 276 3.40 18.89 15.62
CA ASP A 276 2.68 19.81 14.73
C ASP A 276 1.98 19.06 13.58
N PHE A 277 2.66 18.12 12.93
CA PHE A 277 2.04 17.28 11.91
C PHE A 277 0.79 16.57 12.45
N GLU A 278 0.89 15.90 13.59
CA GLU A 278 -0.23 15.18 14.21
C GLU A 278 -1.41 16.12 14.46
N ARG A 279 -1.15 17.34 14.98
CA ARG A 279 -2.17 18.37 15.17
C ARG A 279 -2.83 18.79 13.87
N VAL A 280 -2.06 19.06 12.81
CA VAL A 280 -2.58 19.49 11.52
C VAL A 280 -3.34 18.35 10.83
N ALA A 281 -2.78 17.14 10.81
CA ALA A 281 -3.39 15.94 10.26
C ALA A 281 -4.76 15.66 10.89
N ARG A 282 -4.86 15.78 12.22
CA ARG A 282 -6.12 15.63 12.98
C ARG A 282 -7.21 16.59 12.54
N GLN A 283 -6.87 17.84 12.21
CA GLN A 283 -7.85 18.83 11.75
C GLN A 283 -8.48 18.43 10.41
N PHE A 284 -7.73 17.73 9.56
CA PHE A 284 -8.25 17.19 8.31
C PHE A 284 -8.91 15.82 8.47
N GLY A 285 -8.50 15.03 9.47
CA GLY A 285 -8.91 13.63 9.64
C GLY A 285 -8.11 12.65 8.78
N VAL A 286 -6.91 13.04 8.33
CA VAL A 286 -5.93 12.14 7.70
C VAL A 286 -5.10 11.43 8.78
N PHE A 287 -4.38 10.38 8.42
CA PHE A 287 -3.55 9.63 9.38
C PHE A 287 -2.52 10.53 10.08
N GLU A 288 -2.53 10.45 11.41
CA GLU A 288 -1.58 11.16 12.28
C GLU A 288 -0.26 10.41 12.45
N GLU A 289 -0.26 9.09 12.22
CA GLU A 289 0.85 8.20 12.58
C GLU A 289 2.11 8.36 11.72
N TRP A 290 3.24 8.12 12.38
CA TRP A 290 4.57 8.03 11.79
C TRP A 290 5.15 6.64 12.04
N LYS A 291 5.97 6.16 11.12
CA LYS A 291 6.85 5.01 11.33
C LYS A 291 8.26 5.37 10.91
N ASP A 292 9.20 5.19 11.82
CA ASP A 292 10.62 5.51 11.62
C ASP A 292 10.86 6.90 11.00
N GLY A 293 10.20 7.93 11.56
CA GLY A 293 10.35 9.31 11.09
C GLY A 293 9.64 9.62 9.76
N VAL A 294 8.78 8.73 9.26
CA VAL A 294 8.02 8.93 8.01
C VAL A 294 6.51 8.95 8.29
N PRO A 295 5.78 10.03 7.97
CA PRO A 295 4.34 10.05 8.03
C PRO A 295 3.71 9.13 6.97
N ARG A 296 2.52 8.61 7.24
CA ARG A 296 1.79 7.77 6.27
C ARG A 296 1.58 8.47 4.92
N ALA A 297 1.75 7.72 3.83
CA ALA A 297 1.68 8.17 2.44
C ALA A 297 2.64 9.31 2.03
N ALA A 298 3.60 9.70 2.88
CA ALA A 298 4.49 10.81 2.61
C ALA A 298 5.52 10.50 1.52
N TYR A 299 5.98 11.54 0.82
CA TYR A 299 7.16 11.54 -0.03
C TYR A 299 8.01 12.75 0.31
N LYS A 300 9.26 12.53 0.74
CA LYS A 300 10.20 13.55 1.23
C LYS A 300 9.57 14.46 2.28
N GLY A 301 8.80 13.88 3.20
CA GLY A 301 8.07 14.61 4.24
C GLY A 301 6.84 15.39 3.76
N VAL A 302 6.37 15.16 2.52
CA VAL A 302 5.14 15.77 2.01
C VAL A 302 4.01 14.74 1.98
N VAL A 303 2.92 15.00 2.71
CA VAL A 303 1.68 14.23 2.62
C VAL A 303 0.71 14.96 1.69
N VAL A 304 0.23 14.27 0.66
CA VAL A 304 -0.72 14.82 -0.31
C VAL A 304 -2.05 14.10 -0.25
N PHE A 305 -3.14 14.88 -0.22
CA PHE A 305 -4.50 14.36 -0.28
C PHE A 305 -5.45 15.40 -0.92
N ARG A 306 -6.65 14.96 -1.31
CA ARG A 306 -7.71 15.85 -1.80
C ARG A 306 -8.54 16.40 -0.65
N TYR A 307 -9.23 17.50 -0.88
CA TYR A 307 -10.17 18.04 0.10
C TYR A 307 -11.62 17.88 -0.37
N LYS A 308 -12.45 17.24 0.47
CA LYS A 308 -13.90 17.05 0.25
C LYS A 308 -14.26 16.43 -1.12
N SER A 309 -13.55 15.36 -1.51
CA SER A 309 -13.76 14.63 -2.77
C SER A 309 -13.72 15.54 -4.01
N SER A 310 -12.90 16.59 -3.98
CA SER A 310 -12.80 17.57 -5.07
C SER A 310 -11.42 17.54 -5.71
N ARG A 311 -11.25 18.31 -6.80
CA ARG A 311 -9.92 18.52 -7.41
C ARG A 311 -8.95 19.23 -6.48
N ARG A 312 -9.47 19.93 -5.46
CA ARG A 312 -8.68 20.69 -4.50
C ARG A 312 -7.68 19.78 -3.79
N ARG A 313 -6.40 20.15 -3.80
CA ARG A 313 -5.30 19.34 -3.29
C ARG A 313 -4.57 20.07 -2.17
N ILE A 314 -4.31 19.34 -1.10
CA ILE A 314 -3.59 19.82 0.07
C ILE A 314 -2.25 19.09 0.16
N TYR A 315 -1.18 19.84 0.39
CA TYR A 315 0.13 19.32 0.76
C TYR A 315 0.44 19.71 2.21
N LEU A 316 0.65 18.74 3.08
CA LEU A 316 1.31 18.97 4.36
C LEU A 316 2.81 18.82 4.13
N VAL A 317 3.58 19.88 4.36
CA VAL A 317 4.98 19.99 3.94
C VAL A 317 5.87 20.05 5.17
N GLY A 318 6.78 19.09 5.32
CA GLY A 318 7.72 19.07 6.43
C GLY A 318 8.84 20.12 6.31
N PRO A 319 9.61 20.33 7.39
CA PRO A 319 10.57 21.43 7.50
C PRO A 319 11.69 21.39 6.45
N ASP A 320 12.14 20.19 6.08
CA ASP A 320 13.20 19.99 5.08
C ASP A 320 12.66 19.64 3.68
N SER A 321 11.34 19.53 3.51
CA SER A 321 10.74 18.97 2.31
C SER A 321 11.01 19.80 1.07
N LEU A 322 10.88 21.14 1.13
CA LEU A 322 11.14 22.01 -0.03
C LEU A 322 12.59 21.87 -0.52
N ARG A 323 13.56 21.88 0.40
CA ARG A 323 14.97 21.63 0.08
C ARG A 323 15.18 20.26 -0.57
N GLN A 324 14.56 19.21 -0.04
CA GLN A 324 14.66 17.85 -0.58
C GLN A 324 14.01 17.70 -1.96
N LEU A 325 13.06 18.57 -2.30
CA LEU A 325 12.37 18.67 -3.58
C LEU A 325 13.07 19.62 -4.58
N GLY A 326 14.15 20.30 -4.16
CA GLY A 326 14.87 21.27 -5.00
C GLY A 326 14.07 22.56 -5.25
N VAL A 327 13.21 22.94 -4.30
CA VAL A 327 12.36 24.15 -4.34
C VAL A 327 12.95 25.28 -3.51
#